data_AF-C5EZV4-F1
#
_entry.id   AF-C5EZV4-F1
#
_cell.length_a   1.000
_cell.length_b   1.000
_cell.length_c   1.000
_cell.angle_alpha   90.00
_cell.angle_beta   90.00
_cell.angle_gamma   90.00
#
_symmetry.space_group_name_H-M   'P 1'
#
loop_
_entity.id
_entity.type
_entity.pdbx_description
1 polymer ?
#
loop_
_entity_poly.entity_id
_entity_poly.type
_entity_poly.pdbx_seq_one_letter_code
_entity_poly.pdbx_strand_id
1 'polypeptide(L)'
;RINYPLLKKHKESHQKMIATIHKIRANLGDSQKDSIEVYSFLKNWLLKHILQEDKKIEAYRSRLIDINEIPYTLEQQTQILAQTYNVQQEQQHIYICLCPLKEFEVCDTLHKSMQINQTLLRCKTCKQPLVFKDIKLDDEKHFDALAKKYFH
;
A
#
# COMPACT_ATOMS: atom_id res chain seq x y z
N ARG A 1 -3.68 -1.47 6.09
CA ARG A 1 -2.96 -2.48 6.91
C ARG A 1 -2.88 -3.73 6.06
N ILE A 2 -1.68 -4.29 5.93
CA ILE A 2 -1.39 -5.43 5.06
C ILE A 2 -1.48 -6.65 5.99
N ASN A 3 -2.42 -7.57 5.75
CA ASN A 3 -2.68 -8.73 6.60
C ASN A 3 -1.60 -9.81 6.43
N TYR A 4 -0.33 -9.42 6.58
CA TYR A 4 0.81 -10.31 6.41
C TYR A 4 0.72 -11.47 7.43
N PRO A 5 0.53 -12.73 7.00
CA PRO A 5 0.27 -13.85 7.91
C PRO A 5 1.39 -14.11 8.92
N LEU A 6 2.62 -13.74 8.57
CA LEU A 6 3.80 -13.94 9.41
C LEU A 6 4.20 -12.68 10.20
N LEU A 7 3.32 -11.68 10.28
CA LEU A 7 3.62 -10.42 11.00
C LEU A 7 3.98 -10.64 12.46
N LYS A 8 3.31 -11.60 13.13
CA LYS A 8 3.62 -11.94 14.54
C LYS A 8 5.05 -12.47 14.67
N LYS A 9 5.44 -13.44 13.84
CA LYS A 9 6.78 -14.03 13.81
C LYS A 9 7.86 -13.00 13.45
N HIS A 10 7.54 -12.06 12.56
CA HIS A 10 8.43 -10.94 12.21
C HIS A 10 8.71 -10.04 13.42
N LYS A 11 7.67 -9.66 14.17
CA LYS A 11 7.80 -8.88 15.41
C LYS A 11 8.59 -9.63 16.49
N GLU A 12 8.41 -10.94 16.60
CA GLU A 12 9.20 -11.79 17.50
C GLU A 12 10.69 -11.76 17.13
N SER A 13 11.05 -11.67 15.85
CA SER A 13 12.45 -11.49 15.41
C SER A 13 13.04 -10.18 15.93
N HIS A 14 12.29 -9.07 15.82
CA HIS A 14 12.72 -7.77 16.35
C HIS A 14 12.89 -7.80 17.87
N GLN A 15 11.95 -8.44 18.58
CA GLN A 15 12.03 -8.59 20.05
C GLN A 15 13.27 -9.38 20.47
N LYS A 16 13.63 -10.44 19.74
CA LYS A 16 14.85 -11.23 20.00
C LYS A 16 16.12 -10.40 19.77
N MET A 17 16.15 -9.56 18.74
CA MET A 17 17.26 -8.62 18.52
C MET A 17 17.40 -7.66 19.70
N ILE A 18 16.31 -6.99 20.10
CA ILE A 18 16.29 -6.04 21.22
C ILE A 18 16.80 -6.73 22.51
N ALA A 19 16.31 -7.93 22.81
CA ALA A 19 16.77 -8.70 23.97
C ALA A 19 18.26 -9.04 23.90
N THR A 20 18.79 -9.33 22.71
CA THR A 20 20.23 -9.62 22.51
C THR A 20 21.08 -8.38 22.73
N ILE A 21 20.65 -7.22 22.24
CA ILE A 21 21.32 -5.93 22.49
C ILE A 21 21.33 -5.62 23.99
N HIS A 22 20.22 -5.85 24.69
CA HIS A 22 20.17 -5.67 26.15
C HIS A 22 21.15 -6.58 26.91
N LYS A 23 21.34 -7.82 26.45
CA LYS A 23 22.32 -8.75 27.03
C LYS A 23 23.76 -8.30 26.79
N ILE A 24 24.08 -7.87 25.57
CA ILE A 24 25.41 -7.30 25.27
C ILE A 24 25.65 -6.08 26.16
N ARG A 25 24.65 -5.20 26.31
CA ARG A 25 24.72 -4.03 27.18
C ARG A 25 24.92 -4.36 28.67
N ALA A 26 24.38 -5.48 29.15
CA ALA A 26 24.48 -5.87 30.55
C ALA A 26 25.87 -6.44 30.92
N ASN A 27 26.64 -6.90 29.93
CA ASN A 27 27.95 -7.50 30.11
C ASN A 27 29.10 -6.54 29.75
N LEU A 28 28.80 -5.25 29.57
CA LEU A 28 29.79 -4.24 29.21
C LEU A 28 30.76 -4.01 30.36
N GLY A 29 32.05 -4.18 30.07
CA GLY A 29 33.15 -3.98 31.03
C GLY A 29 34.33 -3.21 30.45
N ASP A 30 34.50 -3.21 29.12
CA ASP A 30 35.55 -2.48 28.40
C ASP A 30 34.96 -1.81 27.16
N SER A 31 34.70 -0.50 27.28
CA SER A 31 33.83 0.29 26.39
C SER A 31 34.18 0.20 24.89
N GLN A 32 35.45 -0.02 24.54
CA GLN A 32 35.88 -0.03 23.14
C GLN A 32 35.63 -1.38 22.46
N LYS A 33 36.03 -2.49 23.09
CA LYS A 33 35.80 -3.84 22.56
C LYS A 33 34.31 -4.14 22.44
N ASP A 34 33.55 -3.70 23.42
CA ASP A 34 32.12 -3.90 23.47
C ASP A 34 31.37 -3.13 22.36
N SER A 35 31.82 -1.92 22.01
CA SER A 35 31.23 -1.13 20.91
C SER A 35 31.40 -1.82 19.55
N ILE A 36 32.54 -2.47 19.32
CA ILE A 36 32.84 -3.21 18.09
C ILE A 36 31.94 -4.45 17.99
N GLU A 37 31.73 -5.16 19.10
CA GLU A 37 30.86 -6.34 19.16
C GLU A 37 29.40 -5.98 18.87
N VAL A 38 28.87 -4.91 19.49
CA VAL A 38 27.53 -4.40 19.21
C VAL A 38 27.38 -4.02 17.74
N TYR A 39 28.34 -3.28 17.19
CA TYR A 39 28.31 -2.85 15.78
C TYR A 39 28.32 -4.06 14.82
N SER A 40 29.20 -5.03 15.05
CA SER A 40 29.29 -6.24 14.23
C SER A 40 28.00 -7.05 14.28
N PHE A 41 27.44 -7.24 15.48
CA PHE A 41 26.17 -7.93 15.67
C PHE A 41 25.03 -7.21 14.93
N LEU A 42 24.88 -5.90 15.12
CA LEU A 42 23.83 -5.10 14.49
C LEU A 42 23.94 -5.12 12.98
N LYS A 43 25.14 -4.92 12.44
CA LYS A 43 25.39 -4.93 10.99
C LYS A 43 24.99 -6.28 10.38
N ASN A 44 25.42 -7.39 10.97
CA ASN A 44 25.13 -8.72 10.47
C ASN A 44 23.65 -9.08 10.61
N TRP A 45 23.04 -8.75 11.76
CA TRP A 45 21.62 -8.98 11.99
C TRP A 45 20.76 -8.17 11.02
N LEU A 46 21.07 -6.88 10.83
CA LEU A 46 20.32 -5.98 9.96
C LEU A 46 20.37 -6.43 8.51
N LEU A 47 21.57 -6.75 8.00
CA LEU A 47 21.73 -7.26 6.63
C LEU A 47 20.92 -8.54 6.42
N LYS A 48 21.00 -9.50 7.35
CA LYS A 48 20.26 -10.76 7.26
C LYS A 48 18.76 -10.52 7.34
N HIS A 49 18.29 -9.68 8.26
CA HIS A 49 16.88 -9.39 8.47
C HIS A 49 16.27 -8.69 7.26
N ILE A 50 16.96 -7.71 6.67
CA ILE A 50 16.50 -7.03 5.44
C ILE A 50 16.38 -8.05 4.30
N LEU A 51 17.45 -8.82 4.04
CA LEU A 51 17.50 -9.73 2.90
C LEU A 51 16.54 -10.92 3.03
N GLN A 52 16.32 -11.42 4.24
CA GLN A 52 15.58 -12.67 4.46
C GLN A 52 14.18 -12.47 5.02
N GLU A 53 13.87 -11.36 5.68
CA GLU A 53 12.57 -11.15 6.32
C GLU A 53 11.82 -9.95 5.72
N ASP A 54 12.45 -8.77 5.62
CA ASP A 54 11.76 -7.58 5.08
C ASP A 54 11.40 -7.76 3.59
N LYS A 55 12.29 -8.39 2.81
CA LYS A 55 12.00 -8.75 1.41
C LYS A 55 10.80 -9.70 1.25
N LYS A 56 10.44 -10.50 2.27
CA LYS A 56 9.23 -11.35 2.22
C LYS A 56 7.95 -10.54 2.40
N ILE A 57 7.99 -9.48 3.20
CA ILE A 57 6.89 -8.53 3.33
C ILE A 57 6.70 -7.80 2.00
N GLU A 58 7.79 -7.42 1.36
CA GLU A 58 7.75 -6.80 0.03
C GLU A 58 7.21 -7.77 -1.03
N ALA A 59 7.68 -9.02 -1.07
CA ALA A 59 7.12 -10.03 -1.98
C ALA A 59 5.63 -10.32 -1.70
N TYR A 60 5.21 -10.30 -0.44
CA TYR A 60 3.79 -10.42 -0.08
C TYR A 60 2.98 -9.21 -0.54
N ARG A 61 3.55 -8.00 -0.47
CA ARG A 61 2.98 -6.80 -1.11
C ARG A 61 2.94 -6.95 -2.61
N SER A 62 3.98 -7.49 -3.24
CA SER A 62 4.02 -7.73 -4.68
C SER A 62 2.96 -8.75 -5.12
N ARG A 63 2.59 -9.74 -4.30
CA ARG A 63 1.43 -10.59 -4.60
C ARG A 63 0.08 -9.90 -4.45
N LEU A 64 -0.02 -8.76 -3.76
CA LEU A 64 -1.19 -7.87 -3.90
C LEU A 64 -1.20 -7.14 -5.26
N ILE A 65 -0.04 -7.01 -5.93
CA ILE A 65 0.06 -6.50 -7.30
C ILE A 65 -0.50 -7.52 -8.30
N ASP A 66 -0.57 -8.82 -8.00
CA ASP A 66 -1.35 -9.79 -8.80
C ASP A 66 -2.86 -9.45 -8.84
N ILE A 67 -3.30 -8.50 -7.99
CA ILE A 67 -4.65 -7.95 -7.94
C ILE A 67 -4.70 -6.49 -8.47
N ASN A 68 -3.61 -6.02 -9.11
CA ASN A 68 -3.39 -4.64 -9.59
C ASN A 68 -3.87 -3.57 -8.58
N GLU A 69 -3.67 -3.79 -7.28
CA GLU A 69 -4.19 -2.86 -6.27
C GLU A 69 -3.18 -1.74 -5.98
N ILE A 70 -3.65 -0.49 -5.94
CA ILE A 70 -2.88 0.64 -5.43
C ILE A 70 -2.74 0.49 -3.91
N PRO A 71 -1.51 0.40 -3.35
CA PRO A 71 -1.29 0.08 -1.93
C PRO A 71 -1.53 1.26 -0.97
N TYR A 72 -2.04 2.39 -1.48
CA TYR A 72 -2.30 3.63 -0.76
C TYR A 72 -3.79 3.99 -0.77
N THR A 73 -4.22 4.79 0.21
CA THR A 73 -5.56 5.38 0.18
C THR A 73 -5.66 6.47 -0.90
N LEU A 74 -6.88 6.84 -1.30
CA LEU A 74 -7.09 7.88 -2.30
C LEU A 74 -6.41 9.18 -1.87
N GLU A 75 -6.60 9.59 -0.62
CA GLU A 75 -6.03 10.82 -0.08
C GLU A 75 -4.49 10.80 -0.12
N GLN A 76 -3.87 9.66 0.22
CA GLN A 76 -2.42 9.49 0.19
C GLN A 76 -1.87 9.46 -1.23
N GLN A 77 -2.54 8.76 -2.14
CA GLN A 77 -2.10 8.66 -3.53
C GLN A 77 -2.18 10.02 -4.24
N THR A 78 -3.25 10.78 -4.01
CA THR A 78 -3.39 12.15 -4.53
C THR A 78 -2.28 13.07 -4.01
N GLN A 79 -1.92 12.97 -2.72
CA GLN A 79 -0.81 13.74 -2.15
C GLN A 79 0.55 13.39 -2.76
N ILE A 80 0.82 12.11 -3.04
CA ILE A 80 2.06 11.67 -3.70
C ILE A 80 2.14 12.27 -5.12
N LEU A 81 1.04 12.18 -5.90
CA LEU A 81 1.02 12.74 -7.25
C LEU A 81 1.15 14.27 -7.27
N ALA A 82 0.60 14.96 -6.27
CA ALA A 82 0.74 16.41 -6.12
C ALA A 82 2.20 16.89 -5.99
N GLN A 83 3.15 16.01 -5.64
CA GLN A 83 4.57 16.35 -5.56
C GLN A 83 5.23 16.47 -6.94
N THR A 84 4.64 15.90 -7.97
CA THR A 84 5.22 15.84 -9.33
C THR A 84 4.32 16.47 -10.38
N TYR A 85 3.01 16.45 -10.16
CA TYR A 85 1.98 16.97 -11.07
C TYR A 85 1.13 18.02 -10.37
N ASN A 86 0.55 18.96 -11.14
CA ASN A 86 -0.34 19.98 -10.61
C ASN A 86 -1.79 19.47 -10.48
N VAL A 87 -1.98 18.45 -9.65
CA VAL A 87 -3.24 17.70 -9.54
C VAL A 87 -4.44 18.53 -9.08
N GLN A 88 -4.20 19.71 -8.50
CA GLN A 88 -5.24 20.64 -8.03
C GLN A 88 -5.92 21.39 -9.18
N GLN A 89 -5.23 21.55 -10.32
CA GLN A 89 -5.75 22.21 -11.51
C GLN A 89 -6.22 21.21 -12.57
N GLU A 90 -6.12 19.91 -12.28
CA GLU A 90 -6.56 18.85 -13.18
C GLU A 90 -8.09 18.68 -13.14
N GLN A 91 -8.64 18.17 -14.24
CA GLN A 91 -10.01 17.67 -14.28
C GLN A 91 -10.21 16.61 -13.18
N GLN A 92 -11.33 16.69 -12.47
CA GLN A 92 -11.69 15.70 -11.46
C GLN A 92 -12.65 14.67 -12.05
N HIS A 93 -12.49 13.43 -11.60
CA HIS A 93 -13.29 12.27 -11.98
C HIS A 93 -13.99 11.72 -10.74
N ILE A 94 -15.25 11.33 -10.88
CA ILE A 94 -16.05 10.85 -9.74
C ILE A 94 -15.94 9.34 -9.64
N TYR A 95 -15.63 8.87 -8.44
CA TYR A 95 -15.64 7.46 -8.08
C TYR A 95 -16.61 7.22 -6.93
N ILE A 96 -17.29 6.09 -6.94
CA ILE A 96 -18.25 5.69 -5.91
C ILE A 96 -17.81 4.42 -5.20
N CYS A 97 -18.24 4.30 -3.95
CA CYS A 97 -18.12 3.04 -3.22
C CYS A 97 -19.51 2.47 -2.89
N LEU A 98 -19.65 1.15 -3.00
CA LEU A 98 -20.92 0.45 -2.75
C LEU A 98 -21.36 0.48 -1.27
N CYS A 99 -20.42 0.58 -0.33
CA CYS A 99 -20.74 0.50 1.11
C CYS A 99 -21.21 1.82 1.75
N PRO A 100 -20.82 3.01 1.27
CA PRO A 100 -21.36 4.27 1.78
C PRO A 100 -22.14 5.07 0.72
N LEU A 101 -22.26 4.56 -0.54
CA LEU A 101 -22.72 5.31 -1.72
C LEU A 101 -22.12 6.72 -1.85
N LYS A 102 -20.95 6.92 -1.24
CA LYS A 102 -20.28 8.21 -1.19
C LYS A 102 -19.47 8.41 -2.46
N GLU A 103 -19.53 9.63 -2.98
CA GLU A 103 -18.74 10.09 -4.11
C GLU A 103 -17.36 10.56 -3.64
N PHE A 104 -16.35 10.26 -4.45
CA PHE A 104 -14.94 10.58 -4.23
C PHE A 104 -14.40 11.24 -5.50
N GLU A 105 -13.75 12.39 -5.32
CA GLU A 105 -13.06 13.09 -6.40
C GLU A 105 -11.65 12.52 -6.59
N VAL A 106 -11.31 12.21 -7.83
CA VAL A 106 -10.03 11.63 -8.24
C VAL A 106 -9.45 12.49 -9.36
N CYS A 107 -8.22 12.97 -9.21
CA CYS A 107 -7.58 13.79 -10.24
C CYS A 107 -7.31 13.01 -11.53
N ASP A 108 -7.24 13.72 -12.65
CA ASP A 108 -7.07 13.15 -14.00
C ASP A 108 -5.81 12.29 -14.14
N THR A 109 -4.68 12.71 -13.56
CA THR A 109 -3.45 11.91 -13.55
C THR A 109 -3.66 10.57 -12.87
N LEU A 110 -4.35 10.54 -11.73
CA LEU A 110 -4.63 9.30 -11.01
C LEU A 110 -5.63 8.42 -11.77
N HIS A 111 -6.71 9.02 -12.28
CA HIS A 111 -7.70 8.32 -13.11
C HIS A 111 -7.04 7.63 -14.31
N LYS A 112 -6.25 8.36 -15.11
CA LYS A 112 -5.53 7.81 -16.27
C LYS A 112 -4.59 6.68 -15.87
N SER A 113 -3.85 6.86 -14.76
CA SER A 113 -2.94 5.81 -14.27
C SER A 113 -3.69 4.53 -13.88
N MET A 114 -4.91 4.65 -13.33
CA MET A 114 -5.74 3.51 -12.97
C MET A 114 -6.30 2.79 -14.20
N GLN A 115 -6.72 3.53 -15.23
CA GLN A 115 -7.23 2.95 -16.48
C GLN A 115 -6.12 2.22 -17.27
N ILE A 116 -4.96 2.87 -17.44
CA ILE A 116 -3.83 2.33 -18.23
C ILE A 116 -3.25 1.08 -17.56
N ASN A 117 -3.00 1.16 -16.26
CA ASN A 117 -2.35 0.06 -15.53
C ASN A 117 -3.35 -0.99 -15.02
N GLN A 118 -4.65 -0.82 -15.32
CA GLN A 118 -5.75 -1.64 -14.82
C GLN A 118 -5.71 -1.78 -13.29
N THR A 119 -5.36 -0.70 -12.59
CA THR A 119 -5.23 -0.70 -11.14
C THR A 119 -6.46 -0.18 -10.43
N LEU A 120 -6.71 -0.69 -9.22
CA LEU A 120 -7.87 -0.34 -8.41
C LEU A 120 -7.47 0.29 -7.08
N LEU A 121 -8.34 1.15 -6.56
CA LEU A 121 -8.19 1.83 -5.28
C LEU A 121 -9.29 1.34 -4.33
N ARG A 122 -8.95 1.00 -3.08
CA ARG A 122 -9.94 0.52 -2.10
C ARG A 122 -10.49 1.64 -1.24
N CYS A 123 -11.77 1.51 -0.90
CA CYS A 123 -12.41 2.32 0.12
C CYS A 123 -11.75 2.14 1.49
N LYS A 124 -11.49 3.25 2.19
CA LYS A 124 -10.92 3.21 3.55
C LYS A 124 -11.82 2.50 4.57
N THR A 125 -13.14 2.56 4.39
CA THR A 125 -14.12 2.00 5.32
C THR A 125 -14.32 0.50 5.12
N CYS A 126 -14.90 0.08 3.98
CA CYS A 126 -15.26 -1.33 3.75
C CYS A 126 -14.26 -2.15 2.94
N LYS A 127 -13.17 -1.55 2.47
CA LYS A 127 -12.12 -2.24 1.67
C LYS A 127 -12.59 -2.77 0.31
N GLN A 128 -13.79 -2.42 -0.14
CA GLN A 128 -14.23 -2.71 -1.50
C GLN A 128 -13.58 -1.75 -2.51
N PRO A 129 -13.39 -2.17 -3.77
CA PRO A 129 -12.89 -1.29 -4.83
C PRO A 129 -13.78 -0.05 -5.03
N LEU A 130 -13.16 1.09 -5.30
CA LEU A 130 -13.85 2.27 -5.82
C LEU A 130 -14.14 2.07 -7.30
N VAL A 131 -15.38 2.36 -7.70
CA VAL A 131 -15.85 2.20 -9.09
C VAL A 131 -15.95 3.57 -9.72
N PHE A 132 -15.39 3.75 -10.91
CA PHE A 132 -15.51 4.98 -11.67
C PHE A 132 -16.99 5.21 -12.06
N LYS A 133 -17.52 6.40 -11.75
CA LYS A 133 -18.87 6.81 -12.13
C LYS A 133 -18.77 7.51 -13.49
N ASP A 134 -18.94 6.74 -14.57
CA ASP A 134 -19.02 7.31 -15.91
C ASP A 134 -20.37 8.01 -16.08
N ILE A 135 -20.36 9.33 -16.05
CA ILE A 135 -21.53 10.21 -16.13
C ILE A 135 -22.27 10.02 -17.48
N LYS A 136 -21.60 9.47 -18.51
CA LYS A 136 -22.25 9.15 -19.79
C LYS A 136 -23.24 7.99 -19.70
N LEU A 137 -23.17 7.19 -18.63
CA LEU A 137 -24.07 6.06 -18.39
C LEU A 137 -25.35 6.45 -17.64
N ASP A 138 -25.42 7.67 -17.10
CA ASP A 138 -26.63 8.23 -16.47
C ASP A 138 -27.63 8.78 -17.52
N ASP A 139 -27.27 8.76 -18.81
CA ASP A 139 -28.18 9.05 -19.92
C ASP A 139 -28.96 7.76 -20.26
N GLU A 140 -30.29 7.76 -20.14
CA GLU A 140 -31.16 6.58 -20.35
C GLU A 140 -30.85 5.82 -21.65
N LYS A 141 -30.41 6.55 -22.70
CA LYS A 141 -30.01 5.99 -24.00
C LYS A 141 -28.77 5.09 -23.93
N HIS A 142 -27.85 5.35 -23.02
CA HIS A 142 -26.64 4.54 -22.81
C HIS A 142 -26.90 3.32 -21.92
N PHE A 143 -27.88 3.39 -21.01
CA PHE A 143 -28.30 2.25 -20.19
C PHE A 143 -28.88 1.13 -21.05
N ASP A 144 -29.76 1.45 -22.00
CA ASP A 144 -30.32 0.47 -22.95
C ASP A 144 -29.25 -0.17 -23.83
N ALA A 145 -28.25 0.62 -24.26
CA ALA A 145 -27.13 0.12 -25.07
C ALA A 145 -26.22 -0.83 -24.26
N LEU A 146 -25.99 -0.56 -22.99
CA LEU A 146 -25.25 -1.43 -22.08
C LEU A 146 -26.02 -2.70 -21.75
N ALA A 147 -27.32 -2.59 -21.44
CA ALA A 147 -28.17 -3.74 -21.13
C ALA A 147 -28.19 -4.73 -22.30
N LYS A 148 -28.30 -4.23 -23.54
CA LYS A 148 -28.22 -5.04 -24.76
C LYS A 148 -26.88 -5.75 -24.96
N LYS A 149 -25.78 -5.18 -24.47
CA LYS A 149 -24.43 -5.71 -24.69
C LYS A 149 -24.06 -6.81 -23.72
N TYR A 150 -24.61 -6.79 -22.50
CA TYR A 150 -24.19 -7.69 -21.42
C TYR A 150 -25.27 -8.68 -20.98
N PHE A 151 -26.54 -8.46 -21.33
CA PHE A 151 -27.67 -9.29 -20.88
C PHE A 151 -28.54 -9.85 -22.02
N HIS A 152 -28.08 -9.79 -23.27
CA HIS A 152 -28.66 -10.49 -24.41
C HIS A 152 -27.63 -11.40 -25.09
#